data_AF-A0A5C6MNN7-F1
#
_entry.id   AF-A0A5C6MNN7-F1
#
_cell.length_a   1.000
_cell.length_b   1.000
_cell.length_c   1.000
_cell.angle_alpha   90.00
_cell.angle_beta   90.00
_cell.angle_gamma   90.00
#
_symmetry.space_group_name_H-M   'P 1'
#
loop_
_entity.id
_entity.type
_entity.pdbx_description
1 polymer ?
#
loop_
_entity_poly.entity_id
_entity_poly.type
_entity_poly.pdbx_seq_one_letter_code
_entity_poly.pdbx_strand_id
1 'polypeptide(L)'
;MSFLRRVAGLSLRDRVRSSAIREELGVESLLLRVERSQMRWLGHLVRMPPGRLPGEVFRACPSGRRPPGRPRTRWRDYVSRLAWERLGIPPDELEEPDAGGQDGVGWCRGEERRGEEREERRGEERRGEERRGGEEGRGEERRGERGEERRGEERGLKEQQRRQRIV
;
A
#
# COMPACT_ATOMS: atom_id res chain seq x y z
N MET A 1 13.61 2.21 9.08
CA MET A 1 12.64 3.33 9.11
C MET A 1 13.05 4.52 9.99
N SER A 2 14.01 4.35 10.91
CA SER A 2 14.54 5.45 11.72
C SER A 2 15.17 6.58 10.91
N PHE A 3 15.89 6.26 9.83
CA PHE A 3 16.50 7.26 8.93
C PHE A 3 15.45 8.19 8.30
N LEU A 4 14.43 7.63 7.62
CA LEU A 4 13.38 8.44 6.98
C LEU A 4 12.57 9.25 8.00
N ARG A 5 12.32 8.70 9.19
CA ARG A 5 11.73 9.44 10.30
C ARG A 5 12.57 10.65 10.70
N ARG A 6 13.88 10.47 10.87
CA ARG A 6 14.81 11.57 11.21
C ARG A 6 14.85 12.64 10.12
N VAL A 7 14.89 12.24 8.85
CA VAL A 7 14.85 13.18 7.71
C VAL A 7 13.56 14.00 7.70
N ALA A 8 12.43 13.37 8.00
CA ALA A 8 11.13 14.04 8.13
C ALA A 8 10.93 14.79 9.47
N GLY A 9 11.91 14.79 10.37
CA GLY A 9 11.76 15.40 11.71
C GLY A 9 10.77 14.67 12.64
N LEU A 10 10.39 13.43 12.30
CA LEU A 10 9.41 12.64 13.03
C LEU A 10 10.08 11.67 14.01
N SER A 11 9.40 11.44 15.12
CA SER A 11 9.72 10.45 16.14
C SER A 11 8.78 9.24 16.06
N LEU A 12 8.95 8.28 16.98
CA LEU A 12 7.97 7.20 17.15
C LEU A 12 6.72 7.64 17.93
N ARG A 13 6.80 8.76 18.67
CA ARG A 13 5.68 9.29 19.47
C ARG A 13 4.60 9.90 18.58
N ASP A 14 4.97 10.37 17.41
CA ASP A 14 4.04 10.98 16.44
C ASP A 14 3.12 9.94 15.78
N ARG A 15 3.38 8.64 16.00
CA ARG A 15 2.55 7.51 15.50
C ARG A 15 2.27 7.52 13.99
N VAL A 16 2.96 8.38 13.22
CA VAL A 16 2.82 8.47 11.76
C VAL A 16 3.23 7.14 11.12
N ARG A 17 2.41 6.63 10.19
CA ARG A 17 2.68 5.37 9.50
C ARG A 17 3.88 5.49 8.58
N SER A 18 4.71 4.45 8.50
CA SER A 18 5.89 4.42 7.62
C SER A 18 5.56 4.46 6.13
N SER A 19 4.30 4.27 5.73
CA SER A 19 3.82 4.51 4.36
C SER A 19 3.66 6.01 4.08
N ALA A 20 3.06 6.75 5.01
CA ALA A 20 2.87 8.20 4.90
C ALA A 20 4.21 8.94 4.84
N ILE A 21 5.18 8.54 5.69
CA ILE A 21 6.54 9.13 5.66
C ILE A 21 7.23 8.91 4.31
N ARG A 22 7.03 7.74 3.70
CA ARG A 22 7.60 7.45 2.38
C ARG A 22 6.94 8.28 1.28
N GLU A 23 5.62 8.45 1.36
CA GLU A 23 4.84 9.25 0.43
C GLU A 23 5.23 10.74 0.52
N GLU A 24 5.33 11.28 1.73
CA GLU A 24 5.77 12.67 1.98
C GLU A 24 7.18 12.94 1.44
N LEU A 25 8.09 11.98 1.60
CA LEU A 25 9.47 12.11 1.12
C LEU A 25 9.65 11.69 -0.35
N GLY A 26 8.59 11.28 -1.06
CA GLY A 26 8.68 10.78 -2.45
C GLY A 26 9.51 9.50 -2.59
N VAL A 27 9.65 8.70 -1.52
CA VAL A 27 10.45 7.48 -1.50
C VAL A 27 9.60 6.28 -1.88
N GLU A 28 9.90 5.70 -3.04
CA GLU A 28 9.26 4.47 -3.51
C GLU A 28 9.37 3.33 -2.47
N SER A 29 8.29 2.58 -2.29
CA SER A 29 8.33 1.40 -1.43
C SER A 29 9.14 0.27 -2.08
N LEU A 30 9.94 -0.45 -1.29
CA LEU A 30 10.67 -1.63 -1.75
C LEU A 30 9.76 -2.69 -2.39
N LEU A 31 8.53 -2.81 -1.92
CA LEU A 31 7.56 -3.75 -2.47
C LEU A 31 7.20 -3.39 -3.92
N LEU A 32 6.94 -2.11 -4.21
CA LEU A 32 6.69 -1.66 -5.58
C LEU A 32 7.89 -1.92 -6.50
N ARG A 33 9.11 -1.67 -6.01
CA ARG A 33 10.34 -1.95 -6.77
C ARG A 33 10.49 -3.44 -7.10
N VAL A 34 10.24 -4.31 -6.11
CA VAL A 34 10.28 -5.76 -6.30
C VAL A 34 9.23 -6.18 -7.31
N GLU A 35 7.97 -5.78 -7.13
CA GLU A 35 6.87 -6.10 -8.05
C GLU A 35 7.16 -5.67 -9.49
N ARG A 36 7.66 -4.44 -9.69
CA ARG A 36 8.08 -3.93 -11.01
C ARG A 36 9.15 -4.81 -11.65
N SER A 37 10.11 -5.27 -10.84
CA SER A 37 11.17 -6.16 -11.31
C SER A 37 10.64 -7.55 -11.68
N GLN A 38 9.68 -8.08 -10.90
CA GLN A 38 9.00 -9.35 -11.20
C GLN A 38 8.19 -9.25 -12.50
N MET A 39 7.44 -8.17 -12.70
CA MET A 39 6.65 -7.94 -13.92
C MET A 39 7.56 -7.78 -15.15
N ARG A 40 8.67 -7.03 -15.04
CA ARG A 40 9.67 -6.94 -16.11
C ARG A 40 10.24 -8.30 -16.48
N TRP A 41 10.51 -9.15 -15.49
CA TRP A 41 11.02 -10.49 -15.72
C TRP A 41 9.98 -11.41 -16.36
N LEU A 42 8.73 -11.36 -15.89
CA LEU A 42 7.60 -12.06 -16.51
C LEU A 42 7.45 -11.66 -17.99
N GLY A 43 7.47 -10.36 -18.29
CA GLY A 43 7.41 -9.88 -19.67
C GLY A 43 8.60 -10.31 -20.53
N HIS A 44 9.76 -10.59 -19.94
CA HIS A 44 10.86 -11.21 -20.66
C HIS A 44 10.61 -12.69 -20.94
N LEU A 45 10.08 -13.45 -19.98
CA LEU A 45 9.75 -14.87 -20.15
C LEU A 45 8.67 -15.08 -21.23
N VAL A 46 7.64 -14.24 -21.25
CA VAL A 46 6.56 -14.30 -22.25
C VAL A 46 7.08 -14.01 -23.67
N ARG A 47 8.00 -13.06 -23.82
CA ARG A 47 8.64 -12.74 -25.12
C ARG A 47 9.77 -13.69 -25.50
N MET A 48 10.12 -14.63 -24.62
CA MET A 48 11.26 -15.53 -24.86
C MET A 48 10.88 -16.57 -25.92
N PRO A 49 11.68 -16.71 -27.00
CA PRO A 49 11.40 -17.71 -28.03
C PRO A 49 11.45 -19.13 -27.45
N PRO A 50 10.73 -20.09 -28.06
CA PRO A 50 10.76 -21.49 -27.63
C PRO A 50 12.19 -22.06 -27.74
N GLY A 51 12.47 -23.08 -26.92
CA GLY A 51 13.77 -23.76 -26.86
C GLY A 51 14.75 -23.16 -25.85
N ARG A 52 14.40 -22.06 -25.17
CA ARG A 52 15.18 -21.53 -24.04
C ARG A 52 14.64 -22.02 -22.71
N LEU A 53 15.52 -22.67 -21.93
CA LEU A 53 15.17 -23.31 -20.64
C LEU A 53 14.33 -22.44 -19.68
N PRO A 54 14.62 -21.14 -19.43
CA PRO A 54 13.81 -20.37 -18.50
C PRO A 54 12.35 -20.21 -18.93
N GLY A 55 12.11 -19.98 -20.22
CA GLY A 55 10.77 -19.89 -20.79
C GLY A 55 10.05 -21.25 -20.77
N GLU A 56 10.76 -22.32 -21.12
CA GLU A 56 10.21 -23.69 -21.07
C GLU A 56 9.83 -24.10 -19.64
N VAL A 57 10.70 -23.86 -18.65
CA VAL A 57 10.43 -24.16 -17.23
C VAL A 57 9.26 -23.33 -16.69
N PHE A 58 9.13 -22.08 -17.14
CA PHE A 58 8.01 -21.22 -16.74
C PHE A 58 6.67 -21.74 -17.27
N ARG A 59 6.63 -22.16 -18.54
CA ARG A 59 5.45 -22.75 -19.20
C ARG A 59 5.14 -24.16 -18.67
N ALA A 60 6.15 -24.91 -18.22
CA ALA A 60 5.97 -26.26 -17.74
C ALA A 60 4.94 -26.33 -16.59
N CYS A 61 3.94 -27.21 -16.74
CA CYS A 61 2.96 -27.53 -15.71
C CYS A 61 3.20 -28.95 -15.19
N PRO A 62 4.16 -29.16 -14.26
CA PRO A 62 4.44 -30.50 -13.76
C PRO A 62 3.22 -31.03 -12.99
N SER A 63 2.65 -32.12 -13.50
CA SER A 63 1.56 -32.87 -12.87
C SER A 63 2.08 -33.66 -11.67
N GLY A 64 1.36 -33.65 -10.55
CA GLY A 64 1.68 -34.47 -9.38
C GLY A 64 1.38 -33.79 -8.05
N ARG A 65 1.38 -34.57 -6.97
CA ARG A 65 1.24 -34.06 -5.60
C ARG A 65 2.59 -33.54 -5.10
N ARG A 66 2.59 -32.37 -4.47
CA ARG A 66 3.78 -31.83 -3.82
C ARG A 66 3.98 -32.46 -2.45
N PRO A 67 5.23 -32.77 -2.06
CA PRO A 67 5.51 -33.21 -0.71
C PRO A 67 5.17 -32.10 0.30
N PRO A 68 4.79 -32.48 1.53
CA PRO A 68 4.50 -31.51 2.59
C PRO A 68 5.74 -30.66 2.92
N GLY A 69 5.52 -29.40 3.32
CA GLY A 69 6.56 -28.49 3.80
C GLY A 69 7.03 -27.40 2.82
N ARG A 70 6.56 -27.40 1.56
CA ARG A 70 6.84 -26.31 0.60
C ARG A 70 5.73 -25.24 0.65
N PRO A 71 6.05 -23.95 0.39
CA PRO A 71 5.02 -22.92 0.21
C PRO A 71 3.97 -23.35 -0.83
N ARG A 72 2.69 -23.12 -0.49
CA ARG A 72 1.56 -23.51 -1.36
C ARG A 72 1.62 -22.77 -2.70
N THR A 73 2.00 -21.49 -2.67
CA THR A 73 2.05 -20.59 -3.82
C THR A 73 3.36 -20.74 -4.60
N ARG A 74 3.27 -21.00 -5.90
CA ARG A 74 4.41 -20.94 -6.83
C ARG A 74 4.74 -19.49 -7.13
N TRP A 75 5.97 -19.24 -7.59
CA TRP A 75 6.31 -17.94 -8.16
C TRP A 75 5.36 -17.58 -9.32
N ARG A 76 5.06 -18.53 -10.23
CA ARG A 76 4.08 -18.36 -11.31
C ARG A 76 2.72 -17.89 -10.77
N ASP A 77 2.13 -18.61 -9.83
CA ASP A 77 0.84 -18.26 -9.21
C ASP A 77 0.86 -16.84 -8.62
N TYR A 78 1.97 -16.47 -7.96
CA TYR A 78 2.14 -15.12 -7.41
C TYR A 78 2.21 -14.05 -8.48
N VAL A 79 3.04 -14.22 -9.52
CA VAL A 79 3.22 -13.20 -10.57
C VAL A 79 2.02 -13.10 -11.50
N SER A 80 1.31 -14.21 -11.75
CA SER A 80 0.04 -14.20 -12.50
C SER A 80 -1.03 -13.44 -11.72
N ARG A 81 -1.16 -13.68 -10.41
CA ARG A 81 -2.07 -12.89 -9.56
C ARG A 81 -1.68 -11.41 -9.52
N LEU A 82 -0.39 -11.12 -9.42
CA LEU A 82 0.11 -9.75 -9.44
C LEU A 82 -0.22 -9.05 -10.78
N ALA A 83 -0.04 -9.74 -11.90
CA ALA A 83 -0.40 -9.23 -13.22
C ALA A 83 -1.91 -8.95 -13.32
N TRP A 84 -2.77 -9.84 -12.79
CA TRP A 84 -4.21 -9.59 -12.69
C TRP A 84 -4.52 -8.37 -11.83
N GLU A 85 -4.00 -8.29 -10.61
CA GLU A 85 -4.28 -7.19 -9.67
C GLU A 85 -3.80 -5.82 -10.19
N ARG A 86 -2.68 -5.80 -10.92
CA ARG A 86 -2.05 -4.55 -11.41
C ARG A 86 -2.52 -4.14 -12.80
N LEU A 87 -2.66 -5.10 -13.71
CA LEU A 87 -2.88 -4.87 -15.15
C LEU A 87 -4.23 -5.39 -15.65
N GLY A 88 -4.95 -6.22 -14.88
CA GLY A 88 -6.21 -6.83 -15.31
C GLY A 88 -6.05 -7.96 -16.33
N ILE A 89 -4.84 -8.54 -16.44
CA ILE A 89 -4.54 -9.65 -17.35
C ILE A 89 -4.92 -10.96 -16.66
N PRO A 90 -5.93 -11.71 -17.14
CA PRO A 90 -6.32 -12.97 -16.52
C PRO A 90 -5.17 -13.98 -16.60
N PRO A 91 -4.98 -14.84 -15.58
CA PRO A 91 -3.90 -15.84 -15.56
C PRO A 91 -3.87 -16.76 -16.78
N ASP A 92 -5.05 -17.03 -17.36
CA ASP A 92 -5.24 -17.96 -18.48
C ASP A 92 -4.72 -17.38 -19.82
N GLU A 93 -4.71 -16.04 -19.98
CA GLU A 93 -4.13 -15.37 -21.15
C GLU A 93 -2.59 -15.48 -21.22
N LEU A 94 -1.93 -15.85 -20.12
CA LEU A 94 -0.49 -16.10 -20.09
C LEU A 94 -0.13 -17.52 -20.58
N GLU A 95 -1.13 -18.37 -20.84
CA GLU A 95 -0.95 -19.77 -21.26
C GLU A 95 -1.13 -19.98 -22.78
N GLU A 96 -1.61 -19.01 -23.55
CA GLU A 96 -1.93 -19.16 -24.99
C GLU A 96 -0.79 -18.68 -25.91
N PRO A 97 -0.01 -19.59 -26.54
CA PRO A 97 1.05 -19.22 -27.50
C PRO A 97 0.56 -18.96 -28.94
N ASP A 98 -0.71 -19.22 -29.28
CA ASP A 98 -1.17 -19.24 -30.68
C ASP A 98 -2.25 -18.19 -31.05
N ALA A 99 -2.67 -17.31 -30.14
CA ALA A 99 -3.60 -16.23 -30.46
C ALA A 99 -2.87 -14.94 -30.90
N GLY A 100 -2.37 -14.96 -32.15
CA GLY A 100 -2.08 -13.82 -33.02
C GLY A 100 -1.77 -12.43 -32.43
N GLY A 101 -0.51 -12.01 -32.53
CA GLY A 101 -0.13 -10.59 -32.45
C GLY A 101 1.33 -10.39 -32.06
N GLN A 102 2.13 -9.77 -32.94
CA GLN A 102 3.54 -9.42 -32.72
C GLN A 102 3.75 -8.27 -31.71
N ASP A 103 2.72 -7.96 -30.93
CA ASP A 103 2.55 -6.75 -30.15
C ASP A 103 2.32 -7.04 -28.65
N GLY A 104 3.05 -8.02 -28.10
CA GLY A 104 3.23 -8.19 -26.65
C GLY A 104 4.02 -7.05 -25.95
N VAL A 105 4.10 -5.87 -26.57
CA VAL A 105 4.94 -4.72 -26.18
C VAL A 105 4.16 -3.52 -25.61
N GLY A 106 2.82 -3.52 -25.68
CA GLY A 106 2.00 -2.43 -25.14
C GLY A 106 2.00 -2.34 -23.61
N TRP A 107 2.06 -3.50 -22.93
CA TRP A 107 1.90 -3.63 -21.47
C TRP A 107 3.01 -2.94 -20.67
N CYS A 108 4.28 -3.06 -21.08
CA CYS A 108 5.41 -2.45 -20.38
C CYS A 108 5.49 -0.92 -20.50
N ARG A 109 4.96 -0.34 -21.58
CA ARG A 109 4.96 1.12 -21.78
C ARG A 109 3.75 1.78 -21.09
N GLY A 110 2.66 1.02 -20.91
CA GLY A 110 1.52 1.42 -20.09
C GLY A 110 1.81 1.40 -18.57
N GLU A 111 2.78 0.61 -18.10
CA GLU A 111 3.19 0.51 -16.69
C GLU A 111 3.68 1.83 -16.08
N GLU A 112 4.45 2.63 -16.83
CA GLU A 112 5.00 3.90 -16.31
C GLU A 112 3.90 4.95 -16.14
N ARG A 113 3.03 5.16 -17.15
CA ARG A 113 1.91 6.11 -17.08
C ARG A 113 0.79 5.68 -16.13
N ARG A 114 0.40 4.40 -16.12
CA ARG A 114 -0.63 3.90 -15.19
C ARG A 114 -0.13 3.71 -13.77
N GLY A 115 1.19 3.55 -13.59
CA GLY A 115 1.82 3.54 -12.27
C GLY A 115 1.64 4.89 -11.57
N GLU A 116 1.86 5.98 -12.31
CA GLU A 116 1.64 7.37 -11.86
C GLU A 116 0.15 7.62 -11.57
N GLU A 117 -0.77 7.27 -12.48
CA GLU A 117 -2.23 7.42 -12.27
C GLU A 117 -2.77 6.59 -11.08
N ARG A 118 -2.18 5.42 -10.80
CA ARG A 118 -2.54 4.61 -9.63
C ARG A 118 -1.98 5.19 -8.34
N GLU A 119 -0.77 5.73 -8.36
CA GLU A 119 -0.17 6.39 -7.20
C GLU A 119 -0.98 7.63 -6.83
N GLU A 120 -1.47 8.35 -7.85
CA GLU A 120 -2.39 9.48 -7.71
C GLU A 120 -3.74 9.05 -7.13
N ARG A 121 -4.42 8.02 -7.68
CA ARG A 121 -5.68 7.48 -7.11
C ARG A 121 -5.53 6.96 -5.69
N ARG A 122 -4.42 6.28 -5.36
CA ARG A 122 -4.15 5.78 -4.00
C ARG A 122 -3.81 6.93 -3.05
N GLY A 123 -3.22 8.01 -3.57
CA GLY A 123 -3.00 9.26 -2.84
C GLY A 123 -4.31 9.99 -2.57
N GLU A 124 -5.24 10.03 -3.53
CA GLU A 124 -6.58 10.61 -3.36
C GLU A 124 -7.42 9.84 -2.33
N GLU A 125 -7.43 8.51 -2.40
CA GLU A 125 -8.15 7.64 -1.45
C GLU A 125 -7.63 7.83 0.00
N ARG A 126 -6.30 7.96 0.16
CA ARG A 126 -5.64 8.26 1.46
C ARG A 126 -5.93 9.66 1.97
N ARG A 127 -5.91 10.68 1.10
CA ARG A 127 -6.33 12.05 1.44
C ARG A 127 -7.81 12.07 1.86
N GLY A 128 -8.64 11.21 1.29
CA GLY A 128 -10.03 11.00 1.71
C GLY A 128 -10.15 10.43 3.12
N GLU A 129 -9.36 9.41 3.46
CA GLU A 129 -9.30 8.84 4.83
C GLU A 129 -8.75 9.83 5.86
N GLU A 130 -7.71 10.59 5.54
CA GLU A 130 -7.14 11.61 6.45
C GLU A 130 -8.11 12.77 6.72
N ARG A 131 -8.89 13.18 5.72
CA ARG A 131 -9.96 14.19 5.91
C ARG A 131 -11.04 13.68 6.87
N ARG A 132 -11.47 12.43 6.72
CA ARG A 132 -12.45 11.80 7.62
C ARG A 132 -11.91 11.66 9.05
N GLY A 133 -10.67 11.19 9.22
CA GLY A 133 -10.03 11.08 10.54
C GLY A 133 -9.76 12.44 11.21
N GLY A 134 -9.48 13.47 10.42
CA GLY A 134 -9.29 14.84 10.91
C GLY A 134 -10.58 15.51 11.38
N GLU A 135 -11.73 15.19 10.77
CA GLU A 135 -13.05 15.65 11.24
C GLU A 135 -13.45 14.97 12.56
N GLU A 136 -13.18 13.67 12.71
CA GLU A 136 -13.42 12.94 13.96
C GLU A 136 -12.54 13.48 15.11
N GLY A 137 -11.24 13.71 14.86
CA GLY A 137 -10.32 14.25 15.87
C GLY A 137 -10.69 15.64 16.37
N ARG A 138 -11.15 16.55 15.49
CA ARG A 138 -11.66 17.88 15.89
C ARG A 138 -12.96 17.79 16.70
N GLY A 139 -13.75 16.74 16.50
CA GLY A 139 -14.96 16.46 17.27
C GLY A 139 -14.65 16.02 18.71
N GLU A 140 -13.61 15.21 18.90
CA GLU A 140 -13.12 14.79 20.22
C GLU A 140 -12.46 15.95 20.99
N GLU A 141 -11.65 16.77 20.33
CA GLU A 141 -10.97 17.92 20.95
C GLU A 141 -11.99 18.93 21.51
N ARG A 142 -13.02 19.27 20.74
CA ARG A 142 -14.13 20.14 21.18
C ARG A 142 -14.96 19.54 22.32
N ARG A 143 -15.02 18.21 22.45
CA ARG A 143 -15.66 17.54 23.60
C ARG A 143 -14.78 17.60 24.84
N GLY A 144 -13.46 17.49 24.66
CA GLY A 144 -12.46 17.64 25.73
C GLY A 144 -12.49 19.05 26.33
N GLU A 145 -12.43 20.09 25.50
CA GLU A 145 -12.45 21.50 25.93
C GLU A 145 -13.70 21.84 26.75
N ARG A 146 -14.91 21.43 26.29
CA ARG A 146 -16.16 21.62 27.05
C ARG A 146 -16.18 20.83 28.36
N GLY A 147 -15.44 19.73 28.44
CA GLY A 147 -15.30 18.93 29.65
C GLY A 147 -14.41 19.59 30.70
N GLU A 148 -13.34 20.27 30.27
CA GLU A 148 -12.47 21.06 31.14
C GLU A 148 -13.14 22.35 31.62
N GLU A 149 -13.86 23.05 30.75
CA GLU A 149 -14.58 24.27 31.09
C GLU A 149 -15.60 24.03 32.21
N ARG A 150 -16.41 22.96 32.10
CA ARG A 150 -17.35 22.53 33.15
C ARG A 150 -16.68 22.18 34.47
N ARG A 151 -15.49 21.55 34.43
CA ARG A 151 -14.72 21.24 35.64
C ARG A 151 -14.09 22.49 36.26
N GLY A 152 -13.76 23.50 35.45
CA GLY A 152 -13.29 24.80 35.90
C GLY A 152 -14.38 25.59 36.62
N GLU A 153 -15.58 25.63 36.03
CA GLU A 153 -16.76 26.26 36.64
C GLU A 153 -17.13 25.61 37.99
N GLU A 154 -17.13 24.26 38.06
CA GLU A 154 -17.37 23.54 39.32
C GLU A 154 -16.33 23.86 40.41
N ARG A 155 -15.05 24.01 40.04
CA ARG A 155 -13.99 24.38 40.99
C ARG A 155 -14.16 25.82 41.47
N GLY A 156 -14.51 26.74 40.56
CA GLY A 156 -14.79 28.14 40.89
C GLY A 156 -15.97 28.31 41.85
N LEU A 157 -17.05 27.57 41.63
CA LEU A 157 -18.23 27.57 42.51
C LEU A 157 -17.91 27.01 43.92
N LYS A 158 -17.10 25.94 43.99
CA LYS A 158 -16.63 25.37 45.26
C LYS A 158 -15.71 26.34 46.01
N GLU A 159 -14.91 27.12 45.30
CA GLU A 159 -14.03 28.12 45.90
C GLU A 159 -14.79 29.36 46.39
N GLN A 160 -15.81 29.81 45.64
CA GLN A 160 -16.72 30.86 46.09
C GLN A 160 -17.48 30.46 47.36
N GLN A 161 -18.01 29.23 47.41
CA GLN A 161 -18.67 28.71 48.61
C GLN A 161 -17.71 28.59 49.80
N ARG A 162 -16.44 28.25 49.57
CA ARG A 162 -15.41 28.25 50.63
C ARG A 162 -15.15 29.65 51.16
N ARG A 163 -15.08 30.66 50.30
CA ARG A 163 -14.86 32.07 50.70
C ARG A 163 -16.04 32.65 51.47
N GLN A 164 -17.28 32.26 51.14
CA GLN A 164 -18.48 32.67 51.86
C GLN A 164 -18.66 32.00 53.24
N ARG A 165 -17.83 30.99 53.58
CA ARG A 165 -17.93 30.22 54.83
C ARG A 165 -16.88 30.62 55.88
N ILE A 166 -16.06 31.64 55.59
CA ILE A 166 -14.95 32.12 56.44
C ILE A 166 -15.29 33.45 57.15
N VAL A 167 -16.50 34.00 56.95
CA VAL A 167 -17.07 35.10 57.76
C VAL A 167 -18.16 34.51 58.65
#